data_AF-A0A6A6ICR6-F1
#
_entry.id   AF-A0A6A6ICR6-F1
#
_cell.length_a   1.000
_cell.length_b   1.000
_cell.length_c   1.000
_cell.angle_alpha   90.00
_cell.angle_beta   90.00
_cell.angle_gamma   90.00
#
_symmetry.space_group_name_H-M   'P 1'
#
loop_
_entity.id
_entity.type
_entity.pdbx_description
1 polymer ?
#
loop_
_entity_poly.entity_id
_entity_poly.type
_entity_poly.pdbx_seq_one_letter_code
_entity_poly.pdbx_strand_id
1 'polypeptide(L)'
;HRYKPLEESSQEIRLLSVSIPSETHPEKIVCTSRTVSLQDNPYYWALSYVWGGWENPHTIVLDRRTFQVTRNLGEALHQLCQHEESAGSLWIDAICINQEDNTEKSWQVAMMGRIYTQAYAVHAWLG
;
A
#
# COMPACT_ATOMS: atom_id res chain seq x y z
N HIS A 1 -0.27 6.32 -12.90
CA HIS A 1 0.61 6.94 -11.89
C HIS A 1 2.07 6.65 -12.30
N ARG A 2 3.06 7.51 -12.00
CA ARG A 2 4.46 7.24 -12.36
C ARG A 2 5.27 6.95 -11.11
N TYR A 3 5.68 5.70 -10.96
CA TYR A 3 6.52 5.28 -9.85
C TYR A 3 7.94 5.86 -9.96
N LYS A 4 8.52 6.21 -8.81
CA LYS A 4 9.97 6.41 -8.68
C LYS A 4 10.64 5.03 -8.62
N PRO A 5 11.68 4.73 -9.41
CA PRO A 5 12.38 3.45 -9.35
C PRO A 5 12.85 3.12 -7.92
N LEU A 6 12.82 1.84 -7.55
CA LEU A 6 13.39 1.34 -6.30
C LEU A 6 14.75 0.70 -6.56
N GLU A 7 15.69 0.84 -5.62
CA GLU A 7 16.97 0.14 -5.64
C GLU A 7 16.90 -1.24 -4.98
N GLU A 8 17.21 -2.28 -5.77
CA GLU A 8 17.27 -3.67 -5.28
C GLU A 8 18.44 -3.90 -4.32
N SER A 9 19.63 -3.32 -4.58
CA SER A 9 20.81 -3.43 -3.72
C SER A 9 20.56 -2.89 -2.31
N SER A 10 19.77 -1.83 -2.25
CA SER A 10 19.36 -1.14 -1.02
C SER A 10 18.08 -1.75 -0.44
N GLN A 11 17.50 -2.78 -1.09
CA GLN A 11 16.26 -3.45 -0.69
C GLN A 11 15.13 -2.46 -0.39
N GLU A 12 14.97 -1.49 -1.27
CA GLU A 12 13.99 -0.43 -1.07
C GLU A 12 12.57 -0.95 -1.23
N ILE A 13 11.66 -0.38 -0.46
CA ILE A 13 10.21 -0.58 -0.57
C ILE A 13 9.50 0.76 -0.55
N ARG A 14 8.27 0.78 -1.06
CA ARG A 14 7.36 1.92 -0.88
C ARG A 14 6.47 1.68 0.32
N LEU A 15 6.25 2.72 1.09
CA LEU A 15 5.28 2.76 2.18
C LEU A 15 4.28 3.88 1.92
N LEU A 16 3.04 3.66 2.31
CA LEU A 16 1.93 4.58 2.15
C LEU A 16 1.57 5.21 3.50
N SER A 17 1.35 6.51 3.51
CA SER A 17 0.52 7.14 4.54
C SER A 17 -0.88 7.27 3.96
N VAL A 18 -1.89 6.77 4.67
CA VAL A 18 -3.30 6.79 4.25
C VAL A 18 -4.07 7.75 5.13
N SER A 19 -4.93 8.58 4.53
CA SER A 19 -5.75 9.55 5.26
C SER A 19 -7.09 9.77 4.57
N ILE A 20 -8.09 10.14 5.37
CA ILE A 20 -9.39 10.64 4.91
C ILE A 20 -9.42 12.13 5.27
N PRO A 21 -9.14 13.04 4.32
CA PRO A 21 -8.93 14.46 4.63
C PRO A 21 -10.22 15.22 4.94
N SER A 22 -11.40 14.62 4.76
CA SER A 22 -12.67 15.28 4.99
C SER A 22 -13.72 14.32 5.51
N GLU A 23 -14.32 14.69 6.64
CA GLU A 23 -15.47 13.97 7.20
C GLU A 23 -16.72 14.05 6.30
N THR A 24 -16.80 15.04 5.40
CA THR A 24 -17.94 15.21 4.49
C THR A 24 -17.82 14.35 3.22
N HIS A 25 -16.63 13.83 2.93
CA HIS A 25 -16.35 12.94 1.80
C HIS A 25 -15.47 11.77 2.27
N PRO A 26 -15.95 10.94 3.20
CA PRO A 26 -15.16 9.88 3.81
C PRO A 26 -14.75 8.79 2.81
N GLU A 27 -15.42 8.72 1.66
CA GLU A 27 -15.04 7.89 0.52
C GLU A 27 -13.75 8.35 -0.17
N LYS A 28 -13.30 9.59 0.07
CA LYS A 28 -12.12 10.14 -0.61
C LYS A 28 -10.84 9.77 0.11
N ILE A 29 -10.35 8.56 -0.15
CA ILE A 29 -9.08 8.06 0.38
C ILE A 29 -7.91 8.76 -0.31
N VAL A 30 -6.99 9.33 0.49
CA VAL A 30 -5.76 9.96 0.02
C VAL A 30 -4.54 9.22 0.57
N CYS A 31 -3.69 8.77 -0.33
CA CYS A 31 -2.43 8.11 -0.05
C CYS A 31 -1.25 8.95 -0.53
N THR A 32 -0.19 9.00 0.27
CA THR A 32 1.13 9.50 -0.15
C THR A 32 2.17 8.41 -0.02
N SER A 33 3.00 8.24 -1.04
CA SER A 33 4.06 7.24 -1.04
C SER A 33 5.41 7.82 -0.62
N ARG A 34 6.19 7.03 0.11
CA ARG A 34 7.60 7.30 0.40
C ARG A 34 8.44 6.04 0.21
N THR A 35 9.67 6.21 -0.26
CA THR A 35 10.64 5.13 -0.40
C THR A 35 11.47 5.02 0.88
N VAL A 36 11.71 3.79 1.33
CA VAL A 36 12.59 3.47 2.46
C VAL A 36 13.39 2.21 2.15
N SER A 37 14.54 2.01 2.79
CA SER A 37 15.25 0.74 2.77
C SER A 37 14.74 -0.20 3.86
N LEU A 38 14.53 -1.48 3.55
CA LEU A 38 14.30 -2.51 4.58
C LEU A 38 15.52 -2.74 5.49
N GLN A 39 16.72 -2.34 5.04
CA GLN A 39 17.94 -2.49 5.85
C GLN A 39 17.94 -1.56 7.06
N ASP A 40 17.21 -0.45 6.98
CA ASP A 40 17.04 0.53 8.06
C ASP A 40 16.02 0.08 9.13
N ASN A 41 15.43 -1.11 8.99
CA ASN A 41 14.35 -1.64 9.84
C ASN A 41 13.22 -0.62 10.05
N PRO A 42 12.56 -0.16 8.98
CA PRO A 42 11.52 0.85 9.08
C PRO A 42 10.33 0.31 9.88
N TYR A 43 9.63 1.21 10.57
CA TYR A 43 8.38 0.89 11.25
C TYR A 43 7.19 1.05 10.30
N TYR A 44 6.47 -0.04 10.04
CA TYR A 44 5.31 -0.08 9.14
C TYR A 44 4.42 -1.29 9.43
N TRP A 45 3.19 -1.22 8.96
CA TRP A 45 2.25 -2.33 8.92
C TRP A 45 2.20 -2.89 7.50
N ALA A 46 1.83 -4.16 7.35
CA ALA A 46 1.51 -4.74 6.05
C ALA A 46 0.01 -5.08 5.98
N LEU A 47 -0.57 -4.96 4.78
CA LEU A 47 -1.92 -5.45 4.50
C LEU A 47 -1.85 -6.83 3.83
N SER A 48 -2.62 -7.77 4.36
CA SER A 48 -2.89 -9.06 3.73
C SER A 48 -4.38 -9.14 3.40
N TYR A 49 -4.69 -9.31 2.13
CA TYR A 49 -6.06 -9.27 1.63
C TYR A 49 -6.18 -10.05 0.32
N VAL A 50 -7.40 -10.45 -0.03
CA VAL A 50 -7.67 -11.02 -1.35
C VAL A 50 -7.77 -9.87 -2.36
N TRP A 51 -7.00 -9.90 -3.45
CA TRP A 51 -7.03 -8.81 -4.44
C TRP A 51 -8.44 -8.56 -4.99
N GLY A 52 -9.21 -9.63 -5.21
CA GLY A 52 -10.55 -9.55 -5.78
C GLY A 52 -10.54 -9.24 -7.27
N GLY A 53 -11.73 -9.03 -7.83
CA GLY A 53 -11.90 -8.63 -9.22
C GLY A 53 -11.76 -7.12 -9.43
N TRP A 54 -11.55 -6.72 -10.68
CA TRP A 54 -11.58 -5.32 -11.12
C TRP A 54 -13.00 -4.86 -11.50
N GLU A 55 -14.02 -5.58 -11.04
CA GLU A 55 -15.43 -5.20 -11.21
C GLU A 55 -15.73 -4.01 -10.30
N ASN A 56 -16.16 -2.88 -10.89
CA ASN A 56 -16.45 -1.63 -10.18
C ASN A 56 -15.30 -1.16 -9.25
N PRO A 57 -14.14 -0.78 -9.82
CA PRO A 57 -12.97 -0.41 -9.05
C PRO A 57 -13.20 0.84 -8.21
N HIS A 58 -12.55 0.90 -7.06
CA HIS A 58 -12.57 2.07 -6.21
C HIS A 58 -11.49 3.06 -6.65
N THR A 59 -11.78 4.35 -6.58
CA THR A 59 -10.83 5.41 -6.97
C THR A 59 -10.28 6.10 -5.75
N ILE A 60 -8.95 6.12 -5.63
CA ILE A 60 -8.22 6.82 -4.57
C ILE A 60 -7.34 7.92 -5.17
N VAL A 61 -6.80 8.79 -4.31
CA VAL A 61 -5.76 9.76 -4.70
C VAL A 61 -4.42 9.25 -4.20
N LEU A 62 -3.50 8.90 -5.10
CA LEU A 62 -2.12 8.53 -4.79
C LEU A 62 -1.15 9.60 -5.31
N ASP A 63 -0.39 10.22 -4.41
CA ASP A 63 0.57 11.29 -4.74
C ASP A 63 -0.04 12.38 -5.63
N ARG A 64 -1.22 12.87 -5.21
CA ARG A 64 -2.02 13.93 -5.89
C ARG A 64 -2.57 13.54 -7.26
N ARG A 65 -2.56 12.25 -7.61
CA ARG A 65 -3.10 11.72 -8.88
C ARG A 65 -4.16 10.67 -8.61
N THR A 66 -5.14 10.58 -9.49
CA THR A 66 -6.14 9.51 -9.48
C THR A 66 -5.44 8.15 -9.66
N PHE A 67 -5.81 7.18 -8.83
CA PHE A 67 -5.32 5.82 -8.87
C PHE A 67 -6.48 4.86 -8.63
N GLN A 68 -6.57 3.79 -9.42
CA GLN A 68 -7.62 2.80 -9.28
C GLN A 68 -7.11 1.61 -8.48
N VAL A 69 -7.92 1.17 -7.53
CA VAL A 69 -7.73 -0.05 -6.77
C VAL A 69 -8.94 -0.95 -6.94
N THR A 70 -8.78 -2.25 -6.66
CA THR A 70 -9.93 -3.14 -6.61
C THR A 70 -10.91 -2.66 -5.53
N ARG A 71 -12.19 -2.98 -5.69
CA ARG A 71 -13.21 -2.61 -4.71
C ARG A 71 -12.85 -3.09 -3.30
N ASN A 72 -12.40 -4.34 -3.18
CA ASN A 72 -12.01 -4.93 -1.91
C ASN A 72 -10.86 -4.16 -1.24
N LEU A 73 -9.86 -3.71 -2.01
CA LEU A 73 -8.78 -2.90 -1.46
C LEU A 73 -9.28 -1.51 -1.03
N GLY A 74 -10.19 -0.90 -1.79
CA GLY A 74 -10.82 0.37 -1.40
C GLY A 74 -11.58 0.27 -0.06
N GLU A 75 -12.36 -0.80 0.10
CA GLU A 75 -13.10 -1.08 1.35
C GLU A 75 -12.13 -1.34 2.52
N ALA A 76 -11.06 -2.12 2.30
CA ALA A 76 -10.02 -2.35 3.30
C ALA A 76 -9.34 -1.05 3.75
N LEU A 77 -8.94 -0.20 2.80
CA LEU A 77 -8.31 1.10 3.09
C LEU A 77 -9.25 2.03 3.88
N HIS A 78 -10.52 2.07 3.50
CA HIS A 78 -11.52 2.87 4.21
C HIS A 78 -11.68 2.41 5.67
N GLN A 79 -11.78 1.10 5.90
CA GLN A 79 -11.89 0.54 7.25
C GLN A 79 -10.62 0.81 8.07
N LEU A 80 -9.44 0.60 7.49
CA LEU A 80 -8.17 0.87 8.18
C LEU A 80 -8.09 2.33 8.66
N CYS A 81 -8.52 3.29 7.86
CA CYS A 81 -8.53 4.70 8.27
C CYS A 81 -9.43 5.03 9.47
N GLN A 82 -10.42 4.19 9.78
CA GLN A 82 -11.31 4.38 10.93
C GLN A 82 -10.71 3.86 12.25
N HIS A 83 -9.61 3.12 12.18
CA HIS A 83 -8.91 2.58 13.34
C HIS A 83 -7.68 3.41 13.68
N GLU A 84 -7.60 3.95 14.91
CA GLU A 84 -6.49 4.79 15.38
C GLU A 84 -5.12 4.09 15.29
N GLU A 85 -5.08 2.77 15.44
CA GLU A 85 -3.85 1.96 15.33
C GLU A 85 -3.27 1.94 13.90
N SER A 86 -4.06 2.29 12.89
CA SER A 86 -3.66 2.26 11.47
C SER A 86 -3.05 3.57 10.98
N ALA A 87 -2.87 4.57 11.86
CA ALA A 87 -2.46 5.93 11.49
C ALA A 87 -1.00 6.05 10.97
N GLY A 88 -0.29 4.95 10.75
CA GLY A 88 1.10 4.97 10.31
C GLY A 88 1.35 4.41 8.91
N SER A 89 2.61 4.05 8.64
CA SER A 89 3.06 3.66 7.31
C SER A 89 2.58 2.25 6.94
N LEU A 90 1.88 2.10 5.82
CA LEU A 90 1.30 0.83 5.37
C LEU A 90 1.99 0.34 4.09
N TRP A 91 2.29 -0.95 4.04
CA TRP A 91 2.73 -1.64 2.84
C TRP A 91 1.58 -2.47 2.26
N ILE A 92 1.30 -2.27 0.96
CA ILE A 92 0.24 -2.96 0.23
C ILE A 92 0.81 -3.35 -1.13
N ASP A 93 0.92 -4.65 -1.42
CA ASP A 93 1.56 -5.15 -2.66
C ASP A 93 1.01 -4.50 -3.94
N ALA A 94 -0.30 -4.34 -4.09
CA ALA A 94 -0.92 -3.80 -5.30
C ALA A 94 -0.61 -2.31 -5.56
N ILE A 95 -0.15 -1.56 -4.55
CA ILE A 95 0.18 -0.13 -4.66
C ILE A 95 1.68 0.12 -4.45
N CYS A 96 2.31 -0.56 -3.50
CA CYS A 96 3.71 -0.35 -3.17
C CYS A 96 4.67 -0.95 -4.20
N ILE A 97 4.22 -1.98 -4.94
CA ILE A 97 4.96 -2.58 -6.05
C ILE A 97 4.43 -2.01 -7.37
N ASN A 98 5.34 -1.61 -8.24
CA ASN A 98 4.99 -1.23 -9.61
C ASN A 98 4.56 -2.46 -10.41
N GLN A 99 3.25 -2.69 -10.51
CA GLN A 99 2.67 -3.85 -11.18
C GLN A 99 2.95 -3.91 -12.69
N GLU A 100 3.34 -2.78 -13.31
CA GLU A 100 3.67 -2.67 -14.73
C GLU A 100 5.15 -2.91 -15.04
N ASP A 101 6.02 -2.92 -14.03
CA ASP A 101 7.45 -3.20 -14.16
C ASP A 101 7.75 -4.62 -13.68
N ASN A 102 7.91 -5.54 -14.63
CA ASN A 102 8.19 -6.94 -14.32
C ASN A 102 9.52 -7.15 -13.61
N THR A 103 10.51 -6.30 -13.81
CA THR A 103 11.79 -6.38 -13.11
C THR A 103 11.56 -6.05 -11.64
N GLU A 104 10.97 -4.88 -11.37
CA GLU A 104 10.63 -4.44 -10.01
C GLU A 104 9.76 -5.45 -9.28
N LYS A 105 8.68 -5.86 -9.94
CA LYS A 105 7.72 -6.82 -9.40
C LYS A 105 8.37 -8.13 -9.03
N SER A 106 9.25 -8.67 -9.87
CA SER A 106 9.87 -9.98 -9.63
C SER A 106 10.70 -9.98 -8.34
N TRP A 107 11.56 -8.97 -8.14
CA TRP A 107 12.40 -8.94 -6.94
C TRP A 107 11.63 -8.50 -5.70
N GLN A 108 10.63 -7.60 -5.80
CA GLN A 108 9.74 -7.27 -4.69
C GLN A 108 8.95 -8.49 -4.21
N VAL A 109 8.40 -9.30 -5.14
CA VAL A 109 7.69 -10.54 -4.82
C VAL A 109 8.62 -11.54 -4.13
N ALA A 110 9.87 -11.67 -4.60
CA ALA A 110 10.88 -12.51 -3.94
C ALA A 110 11.20 -12.02 -2.52
N MET A 111 11.07 -10.72 -2.23
CA MET A 111 11.26 -10.15 -0.90
C MET A 111 10.03 -10.19 0.01
N MET A 112 8.84 -10.59 -0.48
CA MET A 112 7.58 -10.50 0.29
C MET A 112 7.68 -11.18 1.67
N GLY A 113 8.31 -12.36 1.75
CA GLY A 113 8.49 -13.04 3.02
C GLY A 113 9.22 -12.18 4.06
N ARG A 114 10.25 -11.44 3.64
CA ARG A 114 10.98 -10.51 4.51
C ARG A 114 10.17 -9.27 4.84
N ILE A 115 9.45 -8.70 3.88
CA ILE A 115 8.57 -7.54 4.08
C ILE A 115 7.52 -7.87 5.15
N TYR A 116 6.80 -8.98 5.01
CA TYR A 116 5.81 -9.38 6.01
C TYR A 116 6.44 -9.71 7.36
N THR A 117 7.63 -10.32 7.39
CA THR A 117 8.33 -10.66 8.65
C THR A 117 8.83 -9.42 9.40
N GLN A 118 9.24 -8.37 8.68
CA GLN A 118 9.76 -7.14 9.28
C GLN A 118 8.68 -6.09 9.57
N ALA A 119 7.46 -6.25 9.04
CA ALA A 119 6.34 -5.41 9.42
C ALA A 119 6.09 -5.53 10.93
N TYR A 120 5.73 -4.41 11.56
CA TYR A 120 5.34 -4.37 12.97
C TYR A 120 4.16 -5.30 13.25
N ALA A 121 3.16 -5.27 12.36
CA ALA A 121 2.03 -6.18 12.36
C ALA A 121 1.46 -6.31 10.94
N VAL A 122 0.67 -7.35 10.74
CA VAL A 122 -0.06 -7.60 9.49
C VAL A 122 -1.55 -7.47 9.74
N HIS A 123 -2.20 -6.53 9.08
CA HIS A 123 -3.66 -6.45 9.06
C HIS A 123 -4.20 -7.45 8.05
N ALA A 124 -5.07 -8.36 8.49
CA ALA A 124 -5.79 -9.27 7.61
C ALA A 124 -7.17 -8.68 7.28
N TRP A 125 -7.49 -8.60 5.98
CA TRP A 125 -8.79 -8.16 5.49
C TRP A 125 -9.45 -9.27 4.66
N LEU A 126 -10.66 -9.68 5.09
CA LEU A 126 -11.37 -10.82 4.52
C LEU A 126 -12.49 -10.44 3.54
N GLY A 127 -12.82 -9.14 3.42
CA GLY A 127 -13.97 -8.65 2.65
C GLY A 127 -15.21 -8.45 3.50
#